data_AF-A0A229QY44-F1
#
_entry.id   AF-A0A229QY44-F1
#
_cell.length_a   1.000
_cell.length_b   1.000
_cell.length_c   1.000
_cell.angle_alpha   90.00
_cell.angle_beta   90.00
_cell.angle_gamma   90.00
#
_symmetry.space_group_name_H-M   'P 1'
#
loop_
_entity.id
_entity.type
_entity.pdbx_description
1 polymer ?
#
loop_
_entity_poly.entity_id
_entity_poly.type
_entity_poly.pdbx_seq_one_letter_code
_entity_poly.pdbx_strand_id
1 'polypeptide(L)'
;VALDGRMIRLLTGPAKAGGWGLRKVVNAGFSMFAKAVSTIIGGQLLTDASAFMQAFDSMFGGFRERARKTSELLRSGGTSFLVVAAPEPDALREASYFVERLSEESMPLAGLVANRTHPVLAPLSSAEAVAAAEQLAKGETSAPLAEAVLRLHADRVALAERETRLLARFTRAHPEVPL
;
A
#
# COMPACT_ATOMS: atom_id res chain seq x y z
N VAL A 1 -22.04 4.55 -11.35
CA VAL A 1 -22.82 4.36 -12.60
C VAL A 1 -23.13 2.88 -12.76
N ALA A 2 -24.41 2.58 -13.00
CA ALA A 2 -25.00 1.28 -13.37
C ALA A 2 -24.88 0.10 -12.38
N LEU A 3 -25.77 0.06 -11.39
CA LEU A 3 -26.50 -1.18 -11.08
C LEU A 3 -27.99 -0.86 -11.22
N ASP A 4 -28.49 -1.28 -12.37
CA ASP A 4 -29.72 -0.91 -13.03
C ASP A 4 -30.93 -1.64 -12.41
N GLY A 5 -32.08 -0.96 -12.34
CA GLY A 5 -33.33 -1.40 -11.71
C GLY A 5 -34.03 -2.61 -12.37
N ARG A 6 -33.29 -3.42 -13.14
CA ARG A 6 -33.80 -4.60 -13.85
C ARG A 6 -33.74 -5.89 -13.02
N MET A 7 -32.89 -5.96 -11.99
CA MET A 7 -32.85 -7.12 -11.08
C MET A 7 -34.10 -7.21 -10.17
N ILE A 8 -34.68 -6.07 -9.78
CA ILE A 8 -35.80 -6.02 -8.83
C ILE A 8 -37.13 -6.49 -9.48
N ARG A 9 -37.25 -6.42 -10.80
CA ARG A 9 -38.47 -6.84 -11.52
C ARG A 9 -38.58 -8.36 -11.74
N LEU A 10 -37.47 -9.08 -11.56
CA LEU A 10 -37.44 -10.55 -11.63
C LEU A 10 -37.88 -11.20 -10.30
N LEU A 11 -37.82 -10.45 -9.19
CA LEU A 11 -38.24 -10.91 -7.86
C LEU A 11 -39.69 -10.53 -7.49
N THR A 12 -40.34 -9.67 -8.27
CA THR A 12 -41.66 -9.09 -7.95
C THR A 12 -42.76 -9.41 -8.99
N GLY A 13 -42.48 -10.27 -9.97
CA GLY A 13 -43.49 -10.76 -10.91
C GLY A 13 -44.60 -11.56 -10.22
N PRO A 14 -45.87 -11.42 -10.64
CA PRO A 14 -47.03 -11.92 -9.89
C PRO A 14 -46.96 -13.44 -9.68
N ALA A 15 -47.02 -13.84 -8.40
CA ALA A 15 -46.93 -15.21 -7.90
C ALA A 15 -48.16 -16.09 -8.24
N LYS A 16 -48.58 -16.12 -9.50
CA LYS A 16 -49.79 -16.83 -9.94
C LYS A 16 -49.59 -17.55 -11.28
N ALA A 17 -48.65 -18.50 -11.35
CA ALA A 17 -48.73 -19.71 -12.19
C ALA A 17 -47.43 -20.53 -12.11
N GLY A 18 -47.51 -21.75 -11.54
CA GLY A 18 -46.50 -22.81 -11.70
C GLY A 18 -45.24 -22.70 -10.83
N GLY A 19 -44.89 -23.64 -9.97
CA GLY A 19 -45.47 -24.92 -9.67
C GLY A 19 -44.71 -25.52 -8.48
N TRP A 20 -45.42 -26.33 -7.70
CA TRP A 20 -44.91 -27.09 -6.56
C TRP A 20 -43.62 -27.91 -6.87
N GLY A 21 -43.37 -28.22 -8.16
CA GLY A 21 -42.14 -28.86 -8.65
C GLY A 21 -40.88 -27.98 -8.66
N LEU A 22 -40.96 -26.67 -8.93
CA LEU A 22 -39.77 -25.80 -8.99
C LEU A 22 -39.21 -25.52 -7.59
N ARG A 23 -40.08 -25.35 -6.58
CA ARG A 23 -39.68 -25.30 -5.16
C ARG A 23 -39.03 -26.60 -4.69
N LYS A 24 -39.48 -27.76 -5.16
CA LYS A 24 -38.87 -29.06 -4.82
C LYS A 24 -37.50 -29.25 -5.45
N VAL A 25 -37.27 -28.80 -6.69
CA VAL A 25 -35.97 -28.91 -7.36
C VAL A 25 -34.95 -27.93 -6.75
N VAL A 26 -35.36 -26.72 -6.40
CA VAL A 26 -34.49 -25.76 -5.68
C VAL A 26 -34.19 -26.26 -4.27
N ASN A 27 -35.17 -26.79 -3.53
CA ASN A 27 -34.92 -27.40 -2.22
C ASN A 27 -34.08 -28.68 -2.31
N ALA A 28 -34.27 -29.52 -3.34
CA ALA A 28 -33.51 -30.75 -3.53
C ALA A 28 -32.05 -30.46 -3.91
N GLY A 29 -31.82 -29.54 -4.85
CA GLY A 29 -30.48 -29.10 -5.25
C GLY A 29 -29.71 -28.42 -4.11
N PHE A 30 -30.40 -27.57 -3.34
CA PHE A 30 -29.83 -26.97 -2.13
C PHE A 30 -29.52 -28.01 -1.04
N SER A 31 -30.38 -29.02 -0.86
CA SER A 31 -30.17 -30.09 0.14
C SER A 31 -29.02 -31.04 -0.22
N MET A 32 -28.79 -31.32 -1.50
CA MET A 32 -27.65 -32.11 -1.96
C MET A 32 -26.33 -31.34 -1.82
N PHE A 33 -26.33 -30.06 -2.17
CA PHE A 33 -25.18 -29.18 -1.96
C PHE A 33 -24.85 -29.05 -0.47
N ALA A 34 -25.86 -28.82 0.38
CA ALA A 34 -25.69 -28.75 1.82
C ALA A 34 -25.19 -30.08 2.42
N LYS A 35 -25.64 -31.24 1.91
CA LYS A 35 -25.11 -32.55 2.30
C LYS A 35 -23.65 -32.72 1.89
N ALA A 36 -23.28 -32.39 0.66
CA ALA A 36 -21.90 -32.50 0.20
C ALA A 36 -20.95 -31.60 1.01
N VAL A 37 -21.37 -30.35 1.28
CA VAL A 37 -20.62 -29.41 2.11
C VAL A 37 -20.57 -29.89 3.57
N SER A 38 -21.67 -30.40 4.13
CA SER A 38 -21.71 -30.93 5.51
C SER A 38 -20.93 -32.24 5.69
N THR A 39 -20.79 -33.06 4.64
CA THR A 39 -19.98 -34.29 4.67
C THR A 39 -18.49 -33.99 4.57
N ILE A 40 -18.09 -32.91 3.88
CA ILE A 40 -16.69 -32.48 3.73
C ILE A 40 -16.22 -31.62 4.92
N ILE A 41 -17.10 -30.75 5.45
CA ILE A 41 -16.77 -29.76 6.48
C ILE A 41 -17.21 -30.20 7.89
N GLY A 42 -18.12 -31.17 8.01
CA GLY A 42 -18.75 -31.59 9.27
C GLY A 42 -19.94 -30.69 9.62
N GLY A 43 -21.11 -31.30 9.90
CA GLY A 43 -22.35 -30.54 10.19
C GLY A 43 -22.25 -29.63 11.43
N GLN A 44 -21.35 -29.95 12.36
CA GLN A 44 -21.10 -29.15 13.56
C GLN A 44 -20.39 -27.83 13.21
N LEU A 45 -19.40 -27.85 12.30
CA LEU A 45 -18.68 -26.63 11.91
C LEU A 45 -19.56 -25.66 11.10
N LEU A 46 -20.51 -26.19 10.31
CA LEU A 46 -21.54 -25.37 9.64
C LEU A 46 -22.52 -24.73 10.64
N THR A 47 -22.86 -25.46 11.70
CA THR A 47 -23.72 -24.95 12.78
C THR A 47 -22.99 -23.85 13.56
N ASP A 48 -21.72 -24.06 13.89
CA ASP A 48 -20.88 -23.08 14.59
C ASP A 48 -20.62 -21.83 13.74
N ALA A 49 -20.36 -21.98 12.43
CA ALA A 49 -20.23 -20.85 11.51
C ALA A 49 -21.53 -20.04 11.39
N SER A 50 -22.68 -20.71 11.45
CA SER A 50 -24.00 -20.05 11.42
C SER A 50 -24.27 -19.31 12.73
N ALA A 51 -23.96 -19.92 13.88
CA ALA A 51 -24.05 -19.27 15.20
C ALA A 51 -23.11 -18.06 15.30
N PHE A 52 -21.88 -18.19 14.78
CA PHE A 52 -20.91 -17.11 14.67
C PHE A 52 -21.45 -15.97 13.79
N MET A 53 -21.95 -16.26 12.59
CA MET A 53 -22.53 -15.23 11.71
C MET A 53 -23.70 -14.50 12.37
N GLN A 54 -24.61 -15.21 13.04
CA GLN A 54 -25.75 -14.60 13.74
C GLN A 54 -25.30 -13.72 14.93
N ALA A 55 -24.29 -14.16 15.68
CA ALA A 55 -23.70 -13.36 16.76
C ALA A 55 -22.92 -12.14 16.24
N PHE A 56 -22.33 -12.23 15.04
CA PHE A 56 -21.52 -11.17 14.42
C PHE A 56 -22.30 -10.22 13.51
N ASP A 57 -23.54 -10.52 13.14
CA ASP A 57 -24.34 -9.73 12.19
C ASP A 57 -24.48 -8.25 12.61
N SER A 58 -24.71 -8.00 13.91
CA SER A 58 -24.76 -6.64 14.48
C SER A 58 -23.40 -5.93 14.46
N MET A 59 -22.31 -6.68 14.55
CA MET A 59 -20.96 -6.13 14.55
C MET A 59 -20.50 -5.76 13.14
N PHE A 60 -20.83 -6.54 12.10
CA PHE A 60 -20.48 -6.24 10.70
C PHE A 60 -21.10 -4.93 10.20
N GLY A 61 -22.36 -4.64 10.55
CA GLY A 61 -22.99 -3.35 10.27
C GLY A 61 -22.22 -2.19 10.92
N GLY A 62 -21.88 -2.33 12.20
CA GLY A 62 -21.08 -1.35 12.93
C GLY A 62 -19.64 -1.19 12.42
N PHE A 63 -18.98 -2.26 11.95
CA PHE A 63 -17.64 -2.17 11.37
C PHE A 63 -17.64 -1.40 10.05
N ARG A 64 -18.62 -1.67 9.17
CA ARG A 64 -18.74 -0.96 7.90
C ARG A 64 -19.03 0.53 8.10
N GLU A 65 -19.91 0.86 9.05
CA GLU A 65 -20.22 2.24 9.39
C GLU A 65 -19.01 2.98 9.98
N ARG A 66 -18.28 2.34 10.91
CA ARG A 66 -17.03 2.90 11.46
C ARG A 66 -15.98 3.11 10.38
N ALA A 67 -15.77 2.13 9.49
CA ALA A 67 -14.83 2.25 8.38
C ALA A 67 -15.19 3.43 7.46
N ARG A 68 -16.48 3.62 7.13
CA ARG A 68 -16.95 4.78 6.36
C ARG A 68 -16.64 6.09 7.08
N LYS A 69 -16.98 6.18 8.37
CA LYS A 69 -16.76 7.41 9.16
C LYS A 69 -15.27 7.76 9.25
N THR A 70 -14.40 6.78 9.44
CA THR A 70 -12.95 7.01 9.43
C THR A 70 -12.48 7.48 8.06
N SER A 71 -12.95 6.85 6.97
CA SER A 71 -12.59 7.26 5.60
C SER A 71 -13.03 8.70 5.29
N GLU A 72 -14.22 9.11 5.75
CA GLU A 72 -14.71 10.49 5.62
C GLU A 72 -13.83 11.50 6.36
N LEU A 73 -13.37 11.17 7.57
CA LEU A 73 -12.47 12.03 8.34
C LEU A 73 -11.10 12.17 7.66
N LEU A 74 -10.56 11.08 7.11
CA LEU A 74 -9.28 11.09 6.40
C LEU A 74 -9.33 11.90 5.10
N ARG A 75 -10.50 11.99 4.45
CA ARG A 75 -10.72 12.81 3.25
C ARG A 75 -11.11 14.25 3.55
N SER A 76 -11.38 14.58 4.81
CA SER A 76 -11.79 15.95 5.18
C SER A 76 -10.64 16.93 4.96
N GLY A 77 -10.96 18.19 4.62
CA GLY A 77 -9.95 19.23 4.35
C GLY A 77 -9.08 19.62 5.55
N GLY A 78 -9.39 19.13 6.76
CA GLY A 78 -8.54 19.29 7.95
C GLY A 78 -7.47 18.19 8.10
N THR A 79 -7.50 17.17 7.24
CA THR A 79 -6.53 16.07 7.23
C THR A 79 -5.62 16.21 6.02
N SER A 80 -4.33 15.95 6.20
CA SER A 80 -3.39 15.81 5.10
C SER A 80 -2.42 14.67 5.38
N PHE A 81 -2.03 13.96 4.32
CA PHE A 81 -1.09 12.87 4.37
C PHE A 81 0.31 13.37 4.04
N LEU A 82 1.32 12.78 4.67
CA LEU A 82 2.73 12.97 4.36
C LEU A 82 3.34 11.60 4.15
N VAL A 83 3.80 11.33 2.93
CA VAL A 83 4.47 10.05 2.63
C VAL A 83 5.91 10.18 3.10
N VAL A 84 6.48 9.14 3.69
CA VAL A 84 7.88 9.15 4.15
C VAL A 84 8.56 7.93 3.56
N ALA A 85 9.67 8.14 2.85
CA ALA A 85 10.43 7.06 2.23
C ALA A 85 11.93 7.33 2.30
N ALA A 86 12.72 6.26 2.43
CA ALA A 86 14.15 6.36 2.18
C ALA A 86 14.40 6.46 0.66
N PRO A 87 15.50 7.10 0.20
CA PRO A 87 15.93 7.10 -1.20
C PRO A 87 16.42 5.73 -1.71
N GLU A 88 15.62 4.69 -1.52
CA GLU A 88 15.86 3.32 -1.97
C GLU A 88 14.82 2.93 -3.02
N PRO A 89 15.18 2.07 -4.01
CA PRO A 89 14.27 1.72 -5.09
C PRO A 89 12.93 1.14 -4.61
N ASP A 90 12.95 0.24 -3.62
CA ASP A 90 11.73 -0.40 -3.11
C ASP A 90 10.87 0.60 -2.34
N ALA A 91 11.46 1.37 -1.42
CA ALA A 91 10.73 2.38 -0.65
C ALA A 91 10.09 3.45 -1.53
N LEU A 92 10.79 3.92 -2.58
CA LEU A 92 10.24 4.89 -3.52
C LEU A 92 9.16 4.30 -4.43
N ARG A 93 9.24 3.02 -4.79
CA ARG A 93 8.15 2.33 -5.51
C ARG A 93 6.88 2.25 -4.65
N GLU A 94 7.01 1.89 -3.37
CA GLU A 94 5.86 1.89 -2.44
C GLU A 94 5.32 3.30 -2.22
N ALA A 95 6.21 4.31 -2.15
CA ALA A 95 5.80 5.71 -2.05
C ALA A 95 4.98 6.15 -3.27
N SER A 96 5.42 5.81 -4.49
CA SER A 96 4.67 6.07 -5.73
C SER A 96 3.29 5.42 -5.70
N TYR A 97 3.22 4.13 -5.35
CA TYR A 97 1.94 3.43 -5.21
C TYR A 97 1.01 4.10 -4.19
N PHE A 98 1.56 4.53 -3.05
CA PHE A 98 0.77 5.17 -2.00
C PHE A 98 0.27 6.56 -2.42
N VAL A 99 1.10 7.35 -3.11
CA VAL A 99 0.70 8.64 -3.69
C VAL A 99 -0.44 8.48 -4.69
N GLU A 100 -0.33 7.53 -5.61
CA GLU A 100 -1.38 7.22 -6.58
C GLU A 100 -2.67 6.81 -5.86
N ARG A 101 -2.56 5.97 -4.83
CA ARG A 101 -3.71 5.52 -4.06
C ARG A 101 -4.40 6.64 -3.29
N LEU A 102 -3.64 7.55 -2.68
CA LEU A 102 -4.20 8.72 -1.99
C LEU A 102 -4.97 9.62 -2.97
N SER A 103 -4.43 9.82 -4.18
CA SER A 103 -5.08 10.58 -5.24
C SER A 103 -6.40 9.92 -5.69
N GLU A 104 -6.38 8.62 -5.98
CA GLU A 104 -7.57 7.82 -6.33
C GLU A 104 -8.65 7.90 -5.26
N GLU A 105 -8.26 7.88 -3.99
CA GLU A 105 -9.18 7.96 -2.85
C GLU A 105 -9.57 9.38 -2.45
N SER A 106 -9.13 10.41 -3.19
CA SER A 106 -9.39 11.82 -2.89
C SER A 106 -8.97 12.21 -1.46
N MET A 107 -7.84 11.66 -1.01
CA MET A 107 -7.22 11.99 0.27
C MET A 107 -6.17 13.08 0.07
N PRO A 108 -6.22 14.21 0.80
CA PRO A 108 -5.28 15.31 0.60
C PRO A 108 -3.84 14.89 0.92
N LEU A 109 -2.92 15.06 -0.03
CA LEU A 109 -1.49 14.78 0.12
C LEU A 109 -0.72 16.11 0.24
N ALA A 110 0.07 16.26 1.31
CA ALA A 110 0.96 17.41 1.51
C ALA A 110 2.29 17.26 0.75
N GLY A 111 2.80 16.03 0.63
CA GLY A 111 4.08 15.77 -0.03
C GLY A 111 4.73 14.45 0.38
N LEU A 112 5.98 14.27 -0.06
CA LEU A 112 6.88 13.20 0.29
C LEU A 112 8.03 13.75 1.15
N VAL A 113 8.45 13.02 2.18
CA VAL A 113 9.70 13.27 2.91
C VAL A 113 10.71 12.20 2.53
N ALA A 114 11.81 12.61 1.91
CA ALA A 114 12.99 11.77 1.77
C ALA A 114 13.72 11.67 3.11
N ASN A 115 13.53 10.56 3.81
CA ASN A 115 14.20 10.29 5.08
C ASN A 115 15.55 9.59 4.85
N ARG A 116 16.49 9.71 5.79
CA ARG A 116 17.79 8.99 5.76
C ARG A 116 18.69 9.36 4.57
N THR A 117 18.61 10.60 4.09
CA THR A 117 19.51 11.13 3.06
C THR A 117 20.93 11.35 3.60
N HIS A 118 21.91 11.34 2.72
CA HIS A 118 23.32 11.53 3.06
C HIS A 118 23.90 12.78 2.36
N PRO A 119 23.63 14.00 2.85
CA PRO A 119 24.14 15.21 2.22
C PRO A 119 25.67 15.26 2.24
N VAL A 120 26.26 15.75 1.16
CA VAL A 120 27.71 15.98 1.05
C VAL A 120 28.07 17.27 1.80
N LEU A 121 28.98 17.17 2.76
CA LEU A 121 29.31 18.28 3.68
C LEU A 121 30.58 19.06 3.29
N ALA A 122 31.34 18.56 2.31
CA ALA A 122 32.57 19.18 1.84
C ALA A 122 32.54 19.32 0.31
N PRO A 123 33.02 20.44 -0.25
CA PRO A 123 33.04 20.69 -1.69
C PRO A 123 34.21 19.95 -2.38
N LEU A 124 34.28 18.64 -2.17
CA LEU A 124 35.29 17.75 -2.73
C LEU A 124 34.58 16.63 -3.47
N SER A 125 34.88 16.42 -4.75
CA SER A 125 34.27 15.35 -5.51
C SER A 125 34.74 13.97 -5.05
N SER A 126 33.95 12.92 -5.36
CA SER A 126 34.37 11.55 -5.08
C SER A 126 35.70 11.19 -5.74
N ALA A 127 35.93 11.66 -6.98
CA ALA A 127 37.15 11.37 -7.73
C ALA A 127 38.38 12.04 -7.10
N GLU A 128 38.25 13.32 -6.70
CA GLU A 128 39.33 14.04 -6.01
C GLU A 128 39.65 13.42 -4.65
N ALA A 129 38.62 13.01 -3.90
CA ALA A 129 38.80 12.37 -2.61
C ALA A 129 39.54 11.02 -2.72
N VAL A 130 39.17 10.19 -3.71
CA VAL A 130 39.90 8.94 -3.99
C VAL A 130 41.34 9.22 -4.41
N ALA A 131 41.57 10.17 -5.32
CA ALA A 131 42.91 10.53 -5.77
C ALA A 131 43.80 11.03 -4.62
N ALA A 132 43.26 11.86 -3.74
CA ALA A 132 43.97 12.33 -2.55
C ALA A 132 44.27 11.18 -1.56
N ALA A 133 43.33 10.26 -1.36
CA ALA A 133 43.55 9.08 -0.52
C ALA A 133 44.67 8.19 -1.09
N GLU A 134 44.70 7.97 -2.41
CA GLU A 134 45.76 7.21 -3.07
C GLU A 134 47.14 7.87 -2.97
N GLN A 135 47.20 9.20 -3.03
CA GLN A 135 48.45 9.95 -2.83
C GLN A 135 48.97 9.78 -1.41
N LEU A 136 48.11 9.84 -0.40
CA LEU A 136 48.49 9.62 1.00
C LEU A 136 48.97 8.19 1.25
N ALA A 137 48.32 7.20 0.62
CA ALA A 137 48.72 5.79 0.74
C ALA A 137 50.11 5.49 0.14
N LYS A 138 50.53 6.27 -0.87
CA LYS A 138 51.84 6.14 -1.55
C LYS A 138 52.92 7.07 -0.96
N GLY A 139 52.53 8.06 -0.17
CA GLY A 139 53.43 9.06 0.39
C GLY A 139 54.32 8.52 1.50
N GLU A 140 55.45 9.19 1.73
CA GLU A 140 56.37 8.85 2.81
C GLU A 140 55.80 9.21 4.20
N THR A 141 54.86 10.16 4.26
CA THR A 141 54.20 10.59 5.50
C THR A 141 52.95 9.77 5.76
N SER A 142 52.95 8.97 6.83
CA SER A 142 51.79 8.17 7.22
C SER A 142 50.66 9.03 7.78
N ALA A 143 49.50 9.01 7.12
CA ALA A 143 48.29 9.73 7.56
C ALA A 143 47.03 8.85 7.42
N PRO A 144 46.93 7.73 8.15
CA PRO A 144 45.89 6.71 7.95
C PRO A 144 44.47 7.22 8.21
N LEU A 145 44.29 8.14 9.16
CA LEU A 145 42.99 8.76 9.44
C LEU A 145 42.54 9.67 8.29
N ALA A 146 43.45 10.46 7.71
CA ALA A 146 43.14 11.34 6.59
C ALA A 146 42.77 10.51 5.35
N GLU A 147 43.52 9.44 5.07
CA GLU A 147 43.17 8.48 4.01
C GLU A 147 41.77 7.88 4.23
N ALA A 148 41.47 7.37 5.43
CA ALA A 148 40.19 6.74 5.74
C ALA A 148 39.01 7.72 5.61
N VAL A 149 39.17 8.96 6.08
CA VAL A 149 38.14 10.01 5.95
C VAL A 149 37.89 10.36 4.49
N LEU A 150 38.94 10.46 3.66
CA LEU A 150 38.79 10.73 2.23
C LEU A 150 38.06 9.60 1.50
N ARG A 151 38.37 8.33 1.82
CA ARG A 151 37.64 7.18 1.27
C ARG A 151 36.16 7.17 1.70
N LEU A 152 35.89 7.40 2.99
CA LEU A 152 34.52 7.50 3.50
C LEU A 152 33.76 8.67 2.84
N HIS A 153 34.41 9.81 2.62
CA HIS A 153 33.84 10.94 1.91
C HIS A 153 33.49 10.58 0.46
N ALA A 154 34.38 9.89 -0.25
CA ALA A 154 34.11 9.40 -1.60
C ALA A 154 32.86 8.50 -1.64
N ASP A 155 32.75 7.54 -0.71
CA ASP A 155 31.58 6.67 -0.59
C ASP A 155 30.29 7.48 -0.31
N ARG A 156 30.38 8.49 0.55
CA ARG A 156 29.27 9.41 0.84
C ARG A 156 28.82 10.21 -0.37
N VAL A 157 29.75 10.73 -1.18
CA VAL A 157 29.42 11.45 -2.41
C VAL A 157 28.72 10.52 -3.39
N ALA A 158 29.26 9.32 -3.60
CA ALA A 158 28.66 8.33 -4.51
C ALA A 158 27.24 7.92 -4.06
N LEU A 159 27.02 7.79 -2.76
CA LEU A 159 25.70 7.52 -2.18
C LEU A 159 24.75 8.70 -2.44
N ALA A 160 25.13 9.92 -2.08
CA ALA A 160 24.31 11.12 -2.27
C ALA A 160 23.88 11.32 -3.74
N GLU A 161 24.78 11.07 -4.68
CA GLU A 161 24.46 11.13 -6.11
C GLU A 161 23.44 10.07 -6.53
N ARG A 162 23.53 8.85 -5.98
CA ARG A 162 22.54 7.79 -6.24
C ARG A 162 21.18 8.18 -5.68
N GLU A 163 21.13 8.69 -4.45
CA GLU A 163 19.90 9.17 -3.82
C GLU A 163 19.26 10.29 -4.66
N THR A 164 20.07 11.26 -5.09
CA THR A 164 19.62 12.37 -5.95
C THR A 164 19.01 11.86 -7.26
N ARG A 165 19.63 10.87 -7.92
CA ARG A 165 19.09 10.27 -9.14
C ARG A 165 17.75 9.55 -8.90
N LEU A 166 17.60 8.88 -7.77
CA LEU A 166 16.36 8.18 -7.41
C LEU A 166 15.24 9.17 -7.10
N LEU A 167 15.50 10.19 -6.30
CA LEU A 167 14.54 11.25 -5.99
C LEU A 167 14.16 12.07 -7.23
N ALA A 168 15.10 12.34 -8.14
CA ALA A 168 14.81 13.02 -9.40
C ALA A 168 13.89 12.19 -10.32
N ARG A 169 14.00 10.85 -10.29
CA ARG A 169 13.08 9.97 -11.02
C ARG A 169 11.68 10.01 -10.41
N PHE A 170 11.57 9.93 -9.09
CA PHE A 170 10.29 10.06 -8.38
C PHE A 170 9.61 11.40 -8.69
N THR A 171 10.34 12.51 -8.52
CA THR A 171 9.81 13.87 -8.75
C THR A 171 9.36 14.07 -10.20
N ARG A 172 10.03 13.41 -11.16
CA ARG A 172 9.61 13.45 -12.58
C ARG A 172 8.32 12.66 -12.83
N ALA A 173 8.11 11.56 -12.11
CA ALA A 173 6.90 10.74 -12.23
C ALA A 173 5.69 11.39 -11.53
N HIS A 174 5.93 12.12 -10.44
CA HIS A 174 4.90 12.78 -9.63
C HIS A 174 5.23 14.28 -9.43
N PRO A 175 5.21 15.11 -10.49
CA PRO A 175 5.60 16.52 -10.42
C PRO A 175 4.70 17.38 -9.51
N GLU A 176 3.49 16.91 -9.23
CA GLU A 176 2.53 17.56 -8.34
C GLU A 176 2.80 17.32 -6.85
N VAL A 177 3.69 16.38 -6.51
CA VAL A 177 4.00 16.02 -5.12
C VAL A 177 5.24 16.80 -4.65
N PRO A 178 5.09 17.70 -3.66
CA PRO A 178 6.25 18.36 -3.05
C PRO A 178 7.17 17.34 -2.37
N LEU A 179 8.48 17.55 -2.50
CA LEU A 179 9.55 16.78 -1.83
C LEU A 179 10.33 17.67 -0.86
#